data_AF-A0A9R0ZVH9-F1
#
_entry.id   AF-A0A9R0ZVH9-F1
#
_cell.length_a   1.000
_cell.length_b   1.000
_cell.length_c   1.000
_cell.angle_alpha   90.00
_cell.angle_beta   90.00
_cell.angle_gamma   90.00
#
_symmetry.space_group_name_H-M   'P 1'
#
loop_
_entity.id
_entity.type
_entity.pdbx_description
1 polymer ?
#
loop_
_entity_poly.entity_id
_entity_poly.type
_entity_poly.pdbx_seq_one_letter_code
_entity_poly.pdbx_strand_id
1 'polypeptide(L)'
;MQDTVKAPPAENKTMRRANLLGVSTTTAFYMLCGCLGYAAFGNAAPGNMLTGFGFYEPFWLIDFANICIVVHLIGAYQLYCQPIYAAVEKWAAARWPGSDFVVRQYHPFAGGNFSVSMFKLVWRTAFVAVSTVLAILMPFFNAILGLLGALAFWPLTVYFPVEMYKRQSKVERFSKKWVVLQSLSFTCFAVTVAVTVASVQGITQSLNNYVPFKTKL
;
A
#
# COMPACT_ATOMS: atom_id res chain seq x y z
N MET A 1 -11.17 18.42 15.16
CA MET A 1 -11.01 17.47 14.04
C MET A 1 -11.88 17.99 12.92
N GLN A 2 -11.33 18.11 11.71
CA GLN A 2 -12.05 18.64 10.56
C GLN A 2 -12.68 17.45 9.84
N ASP A 3 -14.00 17.29 9.98
CA ASP A 3 -14.71 16.16 9.39
C ASP A 3 -14.71 16.25 7.88
N THR A 4 -14.33 15.14 7.23
CA THR A 4 -14.29 15.03 5.77
C THR A 4 -15.68 14.78 5.19
N VAL A 5 -16.64 14.35 6.02
CA VAL A 5 -18.04 14.07 5.63
C VAL A 5 -18.94 15.16 6.19
N LYS A 6 -19.67 15.85 5.30
CA LYS A 6 -20.59 16.92 5.67
C LYS A 6 -21.88 16.32 6.24
N ALA A 7 -22.30 16.74 7.44
CA ALA A 7 -23.60 16.41 7.99
C ALA A 7 -24.70 17.32 7.40
N PRO A 8 -25.98 16.87 7.31
CA PRO A 8 -26.53 15.54 7.63
C PRO A 8 -26.52 14.56 6.42
N PRO A 9 -26.57 13.22 6.62
CA PRO A 9 -26.77 12.45 7.87
C PRO A 9 -25.48 12.18 8.67
N ALA A 10 -25.63 11.60 9.88
CA ALA A 10 -24.53 11.31 10.79
C ALA A 10 -23.41 10.49 10.11
N GLU A 11 -22.16 10.93 10.29
CA GLU A 11 -20.97 10.36 9.65
C GLU A 11 -20.89 8.85 9.84
N ASN A 12 -21.14 8.34 11.05
CA ASN A 12 -21.08 6.90 11.32
C ASN A 12 -22.05 6.06 10.46
N LYS A 13 -23.23 6.60 10.10
CA LYS A 13 -24.20 5.90 9.24
C LYS A 13 -23.75 5.92 7.79
N THR A 14 -23.28 7.07 7.31
CA THR A 14 -22.77 7.23 5.95
C THR A 14 -21.51 6.38 5.74
N MET A 15 -20.54 6.51 6.64
CA MET A 15 -19.27 5.79 6.60
C MET A 15 -19.46 4.28 6.76
N ARG A 16 -20.39 3.82 7.62
CA ARG A 16 -20.67 2.39 7.73
C ARG A 16 -21.28 1.80 6.46
N ARG A 17 -22.19 2.53 5.80
CA ARG A 17 -22.75 2.10 4.51
C ARG A 17 -21.70 2.10 3.41
N ALA A 18 -20.91 3.16 3.33
CA ALA A 18 -19.81 3.28 2.37
C ALA A 18 -18.77 2.16 2.56
N ASN A 19 -18.36 1.89 3.81
CA ASN A 19 -17.43 0.82 4.12
C ASN A 19 -18.02 -0.56 3.81
N LEU A 20 -19.29 -0.80 4.16
CA LEU A 20 -19.92 -2.09 3.84
C LEU A 20 -19.96 -2.34 2.34
N LEU A 21 -20.41 -1.35 1.56
CA LEU A 21 -20.44 -1.44 0.10
C LEU A 21 -19.03 -1.62 -0.45
N GLY A 22 -18.10 -0.73 -0.10
CA GLY A 22 -16.71 -0.78 -0.57
C GLY A 22 -16.03 -2.11 -0.27
N VAL A 23 -16.05 -2.56 0.99
CA VAL A 23 -15.43 -3.82 1.40
C VAL A 23 -16.11 -5.02 0.75
N SER A 24 -17.44 -5.04 0.66
CA SER A 24 -18.16 -6.14 0.02
C SER A 24 -17.81 -6.25 -1.47
N THR A 25 -17.79 -5.12 -2.18
CA THR A 25 -17.43 -5.04 -3.60
C THR A 25 -15.98 -5.48 -3.82
N THR A 26 -15.01 -4.95 -3.06
CA THR A 26 -13.60 -5.35 -3.21
C THR A 26 -13.38 -6.82 -2.90
N THR A 27 -14.06 -7.34 -1.87
CA THR A 27 -13.97 -8.77 -1.52
C THR A 27 -14.51 -9.64 -2.64
N ALA A 28 -15.68 -9.29 -3.21
CA ALA A 28 -16.25 -10.01 -4.33
C ALA A 28 -15.31 -10.01 -5.54
N PHE A 29 -14.73 -8.86 -5.89
CA PHE A 29 -13.77 -8.76 -6.99
C PHE A 29 -12.51 -9.61 -6.75
N TYR A 30 -11.90 -9.53 -5.56
CA TYR A 30 -10.71 -10.34 -5.25
C TYR A 30 -11.00 -11.84 -5.24
N MET A 31 -12.15 -12.25 -4.70
CA MET A 31 -12.57 -13.65 -4.73
C MET A 31 -12.83 -14.13 -6.17
N LEU A 32 -13.49 -13.32 -7.00
CA LEU A 32 -13.72 -13.66 -8.41
C LEU A 32 -12.39 -13.79 -9.17
N CYS A 33 -11.48 -12.83 -9.04
CA CYS A 33 -10.17 -12.90 -9.68
C CYS A 33 -9.36 -14.12 -9.21
N GLY A 34 -9.37 -14.42 -7.91
CA GLY A 34 -8.67 -15.58 -7.35
C GLY A 34 -9.27 -16.91 -7.84
N CYS A 35 -10.59 -17.08 -7.75
CA CYS A 35 -11.28 -18.29 -8.15
C CYS A 35 -11.18 -18.54 -9.67
N LEU A 36 -11.41 -17.51 -10.50
CA LEU A 36 -11.32 -17.64 -11.96
C LEU A 36 -9.87 -17.85 -12.41
N GLY A 37 -8.92 -17.15 -11.79
CA GLY A 37 -7.49 -17.35 -12.05
C GLY A 37 -7.05 -18.78 -11.73
N TYR A 38 -7.45 -19.31 -10.56
CA TYR A 38 -7.16 -20.70 -10.21
C TYR A 38 -7.90 -21.71 -11.10
N ALA A 39 -9.16 -21.43 -11.48
CA ALA A 39 -9.89 -22.30 -12.40
C ALA A 39 -9.25 -22.36 -13.80
N ALA A 40 -8.65 -21.27 -14.26
CA ALA A 40 -7.98 -21.19 -15.56
C ALA A 40 -6.58 -21.84 -15.56
N PHE A 41 -5.78 -21.64 -14.50
CA PHE A 41 -4.36 -22.02 -14.48
C PHE A 41 -3.99 -23.11 -13.46
N GLY A 42 -4.89 -23.44 -12.55
CA GLY A 42 -4.64 -24.39 -11.46
C GLY A 42 -3.40 -24.02 -10.64
N ASN A 43 -2.60 -25.04 -10.32
CA ASN A 43 -1.35 -24.88 -9.56
C ASN A 43 -0.25 -24.12 -10.34
N ALA A 44 -0.43 -23.88 -11.64
CA ALA A 44 0.51 -23.11 -12.47
C ALA A 44 0.15 -21.61 -12.51
N ALA A 45 -0.82 -21.15 -11.71
CA ALA A 45 -1.23 -19.75 -11.68
C ALA A 45 -0.05 -18.82 -11.34
N PRO A 46 0.33 -17.89 -12.25
CA PRO A 46 1.44 -16.99 -12.03
C PRO A 46 1.10 -15.91 -10.99
N GLY A 47 2.07 -15.52 -10.16
CA GLY A 47 1.87 -14.46 -9.16
C GLY A 47 1.58 -13.08 -9.75
N ASN A 48 2.00 -12.82 -10.99
CA ASN A 48 1.49 -11.73 -11.80
C ASN A 48 0.85 -12.33 -13.06
N MET A 49 -0.48 -12.27 -13.12
CA MET A 49 -1.25 -12.84 -14.23
C MET A 49 -0.83 -12.25 -15.57
N LEU A 50 -0.56 -10.94 -15.63
CA LEU A 50 -0.22 -10.23 -16.87
C LEU A 50 1.13 -10.62 -17.46
N THR A 51 2.07 -11.13 -16.64
CA THR A 51 3.38 -11.59 -17.11
C THR A 51 3.45 -13.10 -17.32
N GLY A 52 2.51 -13.86 -16.76
CA GLY A 52 2.47 -15.32 -16.91
C GLY A 52 1.59 -15.80 -18.06
N PHE A 53 1.03 -14.88 -18.86
CA PHE A 53 0.42 -15.24 -20.14
C PHE A 53 1.52 -15.64 -21.14
N GLY A 54 1.87 -16.93 -21.15
CA GLY A 54 2.57 -17.57 -22.28
C GLY A 54 1.71 -17.72 -23.53
N PHE A 55 0.58 -17.01 -23.62
CA PHE A 55 -0.37 -17.02 -24.72
C PHE A 55 -0.34 -15.67 -25.44
N TYR A 56 0.11 -15.73 -26.68
CA TYR A 56 0.34 -14.62 -27.58
C TYR A 56 -0.96 -14.11 -28.28
N GLU A 57 -2.17 -14.25 -27.70
CA GLU A 57 -3.40 -13.65 -28.28
C GLU A 57 -4.51 -13.39 -27.22
N PRO A 58 -5.21 -12.23 -27.22
CA PRO A 58 -4.98 -11.01 -28.00
C PRO A 58 -4.10 -9.98 -27.25
N PHE A 59 -2.98 -9.58 -27.87
CA PHE A 59 -2.03 -8.60 -27.29
C PHE A 59 -2.67 -7.28 -26.87
N TRP A 60 -3.65 -6.80 -27.63
CA TRP A 60 -4.35 -5.55 -27.33
C TRP A 60 -4.98 -5.54 -25.93
N LEU A 61 -5.51 -6.68 -25.46
CA LEU A 61 -6.14 -6.73 -24.15
C LEU A 61 -5.11 -6.65 -23.01
N ILE A 62 -3.96 -7.29 -23.21
CA ILE A 62 -2.82 -7.21 -22.27
C ILE A 62 -2.25 -5.79 -22.26
N ASP A 63 -2.06 -5.19 -23.43
CA ASP A 63 -1.57 -3.81 -23.56
C ASP A 63 -2.52 -2.81 -22.93
N PHE A 64 -3.83 -2.97 -23.18
CA PHE A 64 -4.86 -2.14 -22.54
C PHE A 64 -4.84 -2.28 -21.01
N ALA A 65 -4.76 -3.51 -20.49
CA ALA A 65 -4.65 -3.75 -19.05
C ALA A 65 -3.39 -3.11 -18.45
N ASN A 66 -2.25 -3.21 -19.14
CA ASN A 66 -1.00 -2.58 -18.73
C ASN A 66 -1.12 -1.04 -18.73
N ILE A 67 -1.75 -0.43 -19.74
CA ILE A 67 -2.02 1.01 -19.77
C ILE A 67 -2.89 1.43 -18.57
N CYS A 68 -3.96 0.68 -18.29
CA CYS A 68 -4.81 0.95 -17.13
C CYS A 68 -4.03 0.89 -15.81
N ILE A 69 -3.14 -0.11 -15.65
CA ILE A 69 -2.27 -0.23 -14.48
C ILE A 69 -1.33 0.97 -14.38
N VAL A 70 -0.69 1.38 -15.47
CA VAL A 70 0.21 2.55 -15.47
C VAL A 70 -0.55 3.81 -15.04
N VAL A 71 -1.71 4.08 -15.64
CA VAL A 71 -2.53 5.25 -15.28
C VAL A 71 -2.95 5.20 -13.82
N HIS A 72 -3.41 4.05 -13.33
CA HIS A 72 -3.78 3.85 -11.93
C HIS A 72 -2.59 4.07 -10.98
N LEU A 73 -1.43 3.48 -11.28
CA LEU A 73 -0.23 3.57 -10.44
C LEU A 73 0.35 4.98 -10.40
N ILE A 74 0.29 5.75 -11.49
CA ILE A 74 0.68 7.16 -11.48
C ILE A 74 -0.20 7.94 -10.49
N GLY A 75 -1.52 7.76 -10.55
CA GLY A 75 -2.44 8.41 -9.62
C GLY A 75 -2.21 8.00 -8.17
N ALA A 76 -2.04 6.70 -7.92
CA ALA A 76 -1.76 6.15 -6.60
C ALA A 76 -0.44 6.69 -6.04
N TYR A 77 0.63 6.70 -6.84
CA TYR A 77 1.94 7.23 -6.43
C TYR A 77 1.84 8.68 -5.99
N GLN A 78 1.14 9.52 -6.77
CA GLN A 78 0.94 10.92 -6.41
C GLN A 78 0.22 11.05 -5.07
N LEU A 79 -0.88 10.31 -4.86
CA LEU A 79 -1.65 10.36 -3.62
C LEU A 79 -0.83 9.88 -2.41
N TYR A 80 -0.10 8.77 -2.52
CA TYR A 80 0.68 8.19 -1.43
C TYR A 80 1.92 9.01 -1.06
N CYS A 81 2.53 9.72 -2.01
CA CYS A 81 3.70 10.55 -1.73
C CYS A 81 3.33 11.85 -0.98
N GLN A 82 2.12 12.40 -1.16
CA GLN A 82 1.74 13.69 -0.54
C GLN A 82 1.87 13.70 1.00
N PRO A 83 1.36 12.70 1.75
CA PRO A 83 1.50 12.69 3.21
C PRO A 83 2.96 12.60 3.66
N ILE A 84 3.79 11.84 2.94
CA ILE A 84 5.22 11.69 3.25
C ILE A 84 5.95 13.01 3.02
N TYR A 85 5.73 13.64 1.87
CA TYR A 85 6.28 14.97 1.58
C TYR A 85 5.83 15.99 2.61
N ALA A 86 4.54 16.05 2.92
CA ALA A 86 4.00 16.98 3.91
C ALA A 86 4.58 16.75 5.31
N ALA A 87 4.76 15.50 5.73
CA ALA A 87 5.33 15.17 7.05
C ALA A 87 6.79 15.61 7.15
N VAL A 88 7.62 15.29 6.15
CA VAL A 88 9.04 15.63 6.14
C VAL A 88 9.26 17.14 5.98
N GLU A 89 8.50 17.79 5.10
CA GLU A 89 8.56 19.24 4.89
C GLU A 89 8.17 20.00 6.17
N LYS A 90 7.08 19.59 6.85
CA LYS A 90 6.66 20.18 8.13
C LYS A 90 7.70 19.97 9.23
N TRP A 91 8.24 18.77 9.33
CA TRP A 91 9.27 18.45 10.30
C TRP A 91 10.55 19.28 10.07
N ALA A 92 11.01 19.39 8.82
CA ALA A 92 12.18 20.17 8.47
C ALA A 92 11.97 21.67 8.76
N ALA A 93 10.80 22.21 8.44
CA ALA A 93 10.45 23.60 8.73
C ALA A 93 10.41 23.89 10.24
N ALA A 94 9.90 22.94 11.04
CA ALA A 94 9.91 23.05 12.50
C ALA A 94 11.32 22.93 13.10
N ARG A 95 12.17 22.10 12.51
CA ARG A 95 13.53 21.82 13.01
C ARG A 95 14.54 22.92 12.68
N TRP A 96 14.38 23.58 11.52
CA TRP A 96 15.27 24.64 11.04
C TRP A 96 14.49 25.89 10.57
N PRO A 97 13.84 26.62 11.50
CA PRO A 97 13.00 27.77 11.17
C PRO A 97 13.79 28.97 10.64
N GLY A 98 15.10 29.04 10.87
CA GLY A 98 15.97 30.12 10.40
C GLY A 98 16.73 29.83 9.10
N SER A 99 16.50 28.67 8.47
CA SER A 99 17.20 28.30 7.23
C SER A 99 16.46 28.84 6.01
N ASP A 100 17.10 29.75 5.27
CA ASP A 100 16.62 30.21 3.97
C ASP A 100 16.38 29.05 3.01
N PHE A 101 17.16 27.97 3.05
CA PHE A 101 16.97 26.83 2.17
C PHE A 101 15.63 26.09 2.38
N VAL A 102 15.16 26.05 3.64
CA VAL A 102 13.96 25.30 4.06
C VAL A 102 12.72 26.20 4.04
N VAL A 103 12.85 27.42 4.56
CA VAL A 103 11.73 28.33 4.83
C VAL A 103 11.49 29.30 3.68
N ARG A 104 12.52 29.69 2.93
CA ARG A 104 12.37 30.66 1.84
C ARG A 104 11.52 30.07 0.72
N GLN A 105 10.41 30.76 0.47
CA GLN A 105 9.48 30.43 -0.58
C GLN A 105 9.79 31.30 -1.80
N TYR A 106 10.13 30.65 -2.91
CA TYR A 106 10.26 31.29 -4.21
C TYR A 106 8.93 31.14 -4.96
N HIS A 107 8.49 32.22 -5.59
CA HIS A 107 7.32 32.22 -6.47
C HIS A 107 7.83 32.28 -7.93
N PRO A 108 8.01 31.13 -8.60
CA PRO A 108 8.58 31.11 -9.94
C PRO A 108 7.66 31.67 -11.02
N PHE A 109 6.36 31.86 -10.75
CA PHE A 109 5.39 32.42 -11.69
C PHE A 109 4.76 33.70 -11.15
N ALA A 110 4.84 34.78 -11.93
CA ALA A 110 4.18 36.04 -11.65
C ALA A 110 2.66 35.86 -11.75
N GLY A 111 2.02 35.57 -10.62
CA GLY A 111 0.56 35.43 -10.50
C GLY A 111 0.05 34.11 -9.90
N GLY A 112 0.90 33.21 -9.41
CA GLY A 112 0.47 31.91 -8.87
C GLY A 112 0.66 31.73 -7.36
N ASN A 113 -0.32 31.11 -6.69
CA ASN A 113 -0.23 30.56 -5.32
C ASN A 113 0.84 29.44 -5.15
N PHE A 114 1.75 29.27 -6.11
CA PHE A 114 2.76 28.24 -6.13
C PHE A 114 4.03 28.73 -5.43
N SER A 115 4.20 28.35 -4.16
CA SER A 115 5.43 28.58 -3.41
C SER A 115 6.33 27.35 -3.40
N VAL A 116 7.50 27.46 -4.04
CA VAL A 116 8.50 26.40 -4.12
C VAL A 116 9.69 26.81 -3.24
N SER A 117 10.06 25.98 -2.26
CA SER A 117 11.34 26.14 -1.56
C SER A 117 12.37 25.19 -2.16
N MET A 118 13.65 25.56 -2.09
CA MET A 118 14.74 24.74 -2.63
C MET A 118 14.78 23.36 -1.95
N PHE A 119 14.51 23.31 -0.64
CA PHE A 119 14.37 22.05 0.09
C PHE A 119 13.28 21.13 -0.49
N LYS A 120 12.08 21.65 -0.80
CA LYS A 120 10.99 20.83 -1.37
C LYS A 120 11.40 20.21 -2.70
N LEU A 121 12.08 20.98 -3.56
CA LEU A 121 12.50 20.50 -4.86
C LEU A 121 13.56 19.40 -4.72
N VAL A 122 14.62 19.65 -3.94
CA VAL A 122 15.69 18.67 -3.71
C VAL A 122 15.18 17.41 -3.02
N TRP A 123 14.33 17.55 -2.00
CA TRP A 123 13.78 16.41 -1.27
C TRP A 123 12.91 15.53 -2.17
N ARG A 124 12.00 16.13 -2.96
CA ARG A 124 11.10 15.38 -3.83
C ARG A 124 11.86 14.69 -4.97
N THR A 125 12.85 15.36 -5.58
CA THR A 125 13.66 14.73 -6.63
C THR A 125 14.53 13.59 -6.07
N ALA A 126 15.14 13.78 -4.89
CA ALA A 126 15.89 12.74 -4.21
C ALA A 126 15.01 11.54 -3.86
N PHE A 127 13.80 11.78 -3.35
CA PHE A 127 12.85 10.72 -3.03
C PHE A 127 12.48 9.89 -4.26
N VAL A 128 12.15 10.53 -5.38
CA VAL A 128 11.86 9.84 -6.64
C VAL A 128 13.08 9.03 -7.08
N ALA A 129 14.26 9.66 -7.15
CA ALA A 129 15.49 9.00 -7.60
C ALA A 129 15.82 7.75 -6.76
N VAL A 130 15.76 7.86 -5.42
CA VAL A 130 16.00 6.73 -4.52
C VAL A 130 14.94 5.65 -4.73
N SER A 131 13.66 6.01 -4.83
CA SER A 131 12.59 5.03 -5.06
C SER A 131 12.74 4.29 -6.39
N THR A 132 13.20 4.97 -7.44
CA THR A 132 13.48 4.36 -8.76
C THR A 132 14.67 3.42 -8.69
N VAL A 133 15.75 3.81 -8.00
CA VAL A 133 16.92 2.94 -7.79
C VAL A 133 16.51 1.67 -7.03
N LEU A 134 15.74 1.83 -5.94
CA LEU A 134 15.22 0.68 -5.19
C LEU A 134 14.33 -0.22 -6.05
N ALA A 135 13.48 0.35 -6.90
CA ALA A 135 12.64 -0.43 -7.82
C ALA A 135 13.45 -1.24 -8.84
N ILE A 136 14.54 -0.67 -9.38
CA ILE A 136 15.44 -1.37 -10.31
C ILE A 136 16.20 -2.50 -9.61
N LEU A 137 16.65 -2.27 -8.38
CA LEU A 137 17.42 -3.25 -7.60
C LEU A 137 16.57 -4.40 -7.05
N MET A 138 15.25 -4.23 -6.98
CA MET A 138 14.33 -5.20 -6.38
C MET A 138 13.33 -5.77 -7.41
N PRO A 139 13.70 -6.78 -8.21
CA PRO A 139 12.80 -7.39 -9.18
C PRO A 139 11.74 -8.32 -8.55
N PHE A 140 11.76 -8.55 -7.23
CA PHE A 140 10.90 -9.52 -6.53
C PHE A 140 9.65 -8.89 -5.91
N PHE A 141 8.87 -8.20 -6.73
CA PHE A 141 7.70 -7.43 -6.31
C PHE A 141 6.74 -8.22 -5.38
N ASN A 142 6.38 -9.45 -5.75
CA ASN A 142 5.42 -10.26 -5.00
C ASN A 142 5.93 -10.66 -3.61
N ALA A 143 7.20 -11.03 -3.49
CA ALA A 143 7.77 -11.45 -2.21
C ALA A 143 7.93 -10.26 -1.24
N ILE A 144 8.27 -9.08 -1.77
CA ILE A 144 8.34 -7.84 -0.98
C ILE A 144 6.95 -7.39 -0.55
N LEU A 145 5.97 -7.41 -1.45
CA LEU A 145 4.58 -7.11 -1.08
C LEU A 145 4.03 -8.08 -0.04
N GLY A 146 4.33 -9.38 -0.16
CA GLY A 146 3.96 -10.39 0.83
C GLY A 146 4.57 -10.09 2.20
N LEU A 147 5.85 -9.72 2.25
CA LEU A 147 6.55 -9.35 3.47
C LEU A 147 6.01 -8.06 4.10
N LEU A 148 5.91 -6.98 3.32
CA LEU A 148 5.39 -5.70 3.79
C LEU A 148 3.93 -5.82 4.23
N GLY A 149 3.13 -6.56 3.47
CA GLY A 149 1.75 -6.88 3.79
C GLY A 149 1.64 -7.62 5.12
N ALA A 150 2.43 -8.67 5.33
CA ALA A 150 2.45 -9.40 6.59
C ALA A 150 2.85 -8.49 7.78
N LEU A 151 3.96 -7.75 7.65
CA LEU A 151 4.47 -6.88 8.70
C LEU A 151 3.48 -5.77 9.08
N ALA A 152 2.73 -5.22 8.12
CA ALA A 152 1.74 -4.19 8.39
C ALA A 152 0.40 -4.78 8.87
N PHE A 153 -0.03 -5.91 8.31
CA PHE A 153 -1.36 -6.47 8.51
C PHE A 153 -1.66 -6.76 9.97
N TRP A 154 -0.90 -7.63 10.63
CA TRP A 154 -1.23 -8.01 12.01
C TRP A 154 -1.22 -6.84 12.99
N PRO A 155 -0.14 -6.04 13.12
CA PRO A 155 -0.11 -4.98 14.11
C PRO A 155 -1.16 -3.90 13.79
N LEU A 156 -1.19 -3.38 12.56
CA LEU A 156 -1.97 -2.18 12.25
C LEU A 156 -3.45 -2.47 11.95
N THR A 157 -3.76 -3.60 11.30
CA THR A 157 -5.15 -3.88 10.87
C THR A 157 -5.92 -4.77 11.84
N VAL A 158 -5.23 -5.59 12.63
CA VAL A 158 -5.86 -6.55 13.54
C VAL A 158 -5.61 -6.19 14.99
N TYR A 159 -4.37 -6.27 15.45
CA TYR A 159 -4.01 -6.14 16.87
C TYR A 159 -4.41 -4.78 17.44
N PHE A 160 -3.96 -3.68 16.83
CA PHE A 160 -4.25 -2.32 17.32
C PHE A 160 -5.76 -2.04 17.39
N PRO A 161 -6.55 -2.22 16.32
CA PRO A 161 -8.00 -1.97 16.37
C PRO A 161 -8.74 -2.88 17.36
N VAL A 162 -8.36 -4.15 17.47
CA VAL A 162 -8.97 -5.10 18.42
C VAL A 162 -8.68 -4.69 19.86
N GLU A 163 -7.44 -4.32 20.18
CA GLU A 163 -7.07 -3.86 21.52
C GLU A 163 -7.76 -2.53 21.85
N MET A 164 -7.79 -1.57 20.91
CA MET A 164 -8.53 -0.32 21.06
C MET A 164 -10.02 -0.57 21.36
N TYR A 165 -10.66 -1.48 20.61
CA TYR A 165 -12.07 -1.83 20.81
C TYR A 165 -12.31 -2.47 22.19
N LYS A 166 -11.45 -3.41 22.62
CA LYS A 166 -11.55 -4.05 23.95
C LYS A 166 -11.44 -3.01 25.07
N ARG A 167 -10.52 -2.05 24.94
CA ARG A 167 -10.29 -0.97 25.93
C ARG A 167 -11.45 0.02 25.97
N GLN A 168 -11.92 0.48 24.81
CA GLN A 168 -13.00 1.46 24.72
C GLN A 168 -14.34 0.89 25.15
N SER A 169 -14.66 -0.34 24.75
CA SER A 169 -15.93 -1.00 25.07
C SER A 169 -15.94 -1.70 26.43
N LYS A 170 -14.82 -1.64 27.18
CA LYS A 170 -14.63 -2.31 28.48
C LYS A 170 -15.09 -3.77 28.46
N VAL A 171 -14.69 -4.51 27.43
CA VAL A 171 -15.12 -5.90 27.25
C VAL A 171 -14.58 -6.74 28.42
N GLU A 172 -15.47 -7.42 29.14
CA GLU A 172 -15.09 -8.29 30.25
C GLU A 172 -14.13 -9.38 29.79
N ARG A 173 -13.06 -9.58 30.56
CA ARG A 173 -12.08 -10.64 30.30
C ARG A 173 -12.79 -12.00 30.38
N PHE A 174 -12.47 -12.89 29.44
CA PHE A 174 -13.09 -14.21 29.27
C PHE A 174 -14.57 -14.23 28.86
N SER A 175 -15.19 -13.08 28.57
CA SER A 175 -16.49 -13.06 27.89
C SER A 175 -16.39 -13.72 26.51
N LYS A 176 -17.49 -14.29 26.00
CA LYS A 176 -17.55 -14.88 24.64
C LYS A 176 -17.02 -13.92 23.57
N LYS A 177 -17.34 -12.62 23.69
CA LYS A 177 -16.85 -11.57 22.79
C LYS A 177 -15.33 -11.38 22.88
N TRP A 178 -14.78 -11.44 24.10
CA TRP A 178 -13.34 -11.33 24.33
C TRP A 178 -12.59 -12.51 23.71
N VAL A 179 -13.10 -13.74 23.92
CA VAL A 179 -12.51 -14.96 23.37
C VAL A 179 -12.49 -14.93 21.83
N VAL A 180 -13.59 -14.53 21.20
CA VAL A 180 -13.67 -14.40 19.73
C VAL A 180 -12.69 -13.36 19.18
N LEU A 181 -12.60 -12.19 19.83
CA LEU A 181 -11.66 -11.15 19.39
C LEU A 181 -10.20 -11.57 19.57
N GLN A 182 -9.90 -12.25 20.68
CA GLN A 182 -8.56 -12.74 20.96
C GLN A 182 -8.17 -13.89 20.02
N SER A 183 -9.08 -14.82 19.73
CA SER A 183 -8.83 -15.91 18.79
C SER A 183 -8.62 -15.40 17.37
N LEU A 184 -9.43 -14.43 16.92
CA LEU A 184 -9.24 -13.76 15.63
C LEU A 184 -7.83 -13.14 15.52
N SER A 185 -7.43 -12.37 16.54
CA SER A 185 -6.10 -11.74 16.55
C SER A 185 -4.96 -12.77 16.52
N PHE A 186 -5.10 -13.88 17.24
CA PHE A 186 -4.12 -14.95 17.25
C PHE A 186 -4.06 -15.71 15.90
N THR A 187 -5.20 -16.03 15.29
CA THR A 187 -5.24 -16.67 13.97
C THR A 187 -4.58 -15.79 12.91
N CYS A 188 -4.92 -14.49 12.89
CA CYS A 188 -4.27 -13.53 11.98
C CYS A 188 -2.77 -13.41 12.25
N PHE A 189 -2.32 -13.53 13.50
CA PHE A 189 -0.90 -13.58 13.85
C PHE A 189 -0.22 -14.79 13.21
N ALA A 190 -0.79 -15.98 13.40
CA ALA A 190 -0.23 -17.22 12.85
C ALA A 190 -0.14 -17.17 11.31
N VAL A 191 -1.19 -16.68 10.64
CA VAL A 191 -1.19 -16.46 9.19
C VAL A 191 -0.09 -15.48 8.78
N THR A 192 0.08 -14.39 9.52
CA THR A 192 1.12 -13.38 9.26
C THR A 192 2.53 -13.97 9.36
N VAL A 193 2.78 -14.79 10.39
CA VAL A 193 4.06 -15.50 10.55
C VAL A 193 4.30 -16.43 9.36
N ALA A 194 3.31 -17.22 8.95
CA ALA A 194 3.42 -18.12 7.81
C ALA A 194 3.74 -17.38 6.50
N VAL A 195 3.04 -16.26 6.23
CA VAL A 195 3.28 -15.42 5.04
C VAL A 195 4.67 -14.78 5.08
N THR A 196 5.12 -14.35 6.26
CA THR A 196 6.46 -13.78 6.45
C THR A 196 7.54 -14.81 6.10
N VAL A 197 7.42 -16.04 6.61
CA VAL A 197 8.36 -17.13 6.30
C VAL A 197 8.35 -17.45 4.81
N ALA A 198 7.17 -17.58 4.19
CA ALA A 198 7.05 -17.85 2.76
C ALA A 198 7.68 -16.74 1.91
N SER A 199 7.50 -15.48 2.30
CA SER A 199 8.08 -14.32 1.60
C SER A 199 9.59 -14.27 1.75
N VAL A 200 10.15 -14.56 2.93
CA VAL A 200 11.60 -14.66 3.16
C VAL A 200 12.22 -15.79 2.33
N GLN A 201 11.55 -16.94 2.27
CA GLN A 201 11.97 -18.05 1.41
C GLN A 201 11.98 -17.63 -0.06
N GLY A 202 10.91 -16.98 -0.54
CA GLY A 202 10.80 -16.48 -1.91
C GLY A 202 11.89 -15.48 -2.25
N ILE A 203 12.21 -14.55 -1.35
CA ILE A 203 13.31 -13.59 -1.51
C ILE A 203 14.65 -14.34 -1.62
N THR A 204 14.92 -15.29 -0.73
CA THR A 204 16.18 -16.03 -0.69
C THR A 204 16.40 -16.85 -1.97
N GLN A 205 15.39 -17.59 -2.42
CA GLN A 205 15.45 -18.35 -3.67
C GLN A 205 15.66 -17.45 -4.88
N SER A 206 15.05 -16.27 -4.88
CA SER A 206 15.17 -15.36 -6.01
C SER A 206 16.52 -14.63 -6.03
N LEU A 207 17.09 -14.31 -4.85
CA LEU A 207 18.43 -13.76 -4.72
C LEU A 207 19.52 -14.73 -5.20
N ASN A 208 19.38 -16.03 -4.92
CA ASN A 208 20.35 -17.04 -5.39
C ASN A 208 20.43 -17.14 -6.93
N ASN A 209 19.36 -16.77 -7.63
CA ASN A 209 19.28 -16.79 -9.10
C ASN A 209 19.51 -15.40 -9.72
N TYR A 210 19.70 -14.36 -8.90
CA TYR A 210 19.79 -12.99 -9.36
C TYR A 210 21.23 -12.60 -9.67
N VAL A 211 21.44 -12.14 -10.91
CA VAL A 211 22.67 -11.48 -11.32
C VAL A 211 22.35 -10.00 -11.51
N PRO A 212 22.95 -9.08 -10.73
CA PRO A 212 22.70 -7.66 -10.87
C PRO A 212 22.93 -7.22 -12.33
N PHE A 213 21.97 -6.47 -12.88
CA PHE A 213 22.05 -5.86 -14.22
C PHE A 213 22.14 -6.83 -15.42
N LYS A 214 21.78 -8.11 -15.26
CA LYS A 214 21.52 -9.02 -16.39
C LYS A 214 20.05 -9.38 -16.48
N THR A 215 19.34 -8.80 -17.44
CA THR A 215 18.03 -9.28 -17.89
C THR A 215 18.26 -10.47 -18.82
N LYS A 216 17.78 -11.68 -18.45
CA LYS A 216 17.55 -12.71 -19.47
C LYS A 216 16.36 -12.22 -20.30
N LEU A 217 16.64 -11.86 -21.55
CA LEU A 217 15.64 -11.68 -22.60
C LEU A 217 14.91 -13.01 -22.84
#